data_AF-A0A0C3EII5-F1
#
_entry.id   AF-A0A0C3EII5-F1
#
_cell.length_a   1.000
_cell.length_b   1.000
_cell.length_c   1.000
_cell.angle_alpha   90.00
_cell.angle_beta   90.00
_cell.angle_gamma   90.00
#
_symmetry.space_group_name_H-M   'P 1'
#
loop_
_entity.id
_entity.type
_entity.pdbx_description
1 polymer ?
#
loop_
_entity_poly.entity_id
_entity_poly.type
_entity_poly.pdbx_seq_one_letter_code
_entity_poly.pdbx_strand_id
1 'polypeptide(L)'
;MTEITDSIARLEVLVERIRDWTGLGTLLPFSSVPLSSYKSWLHQAKNDPSLSSTQVDAWLTSLKTQLYQATTRYDFAKLFGDLLDEWLKSSDSLNIRSLPKIRSQLMLKQMLKWLERQRISELIFEAKPTDTAAITAYLENLFSEPHAAAALTVLRDTISAFGDKLRKGTVDNDDMRALINLLVIYFPEHGSSSDTQLTPLRARNYSNMSCPQGRPVRTWIPF
;
A
#
# COMPACT_ATOMS: atom_id res chain seq x y z
N MET A 1 6.23 -36.63 -1.57
CA MET A 1 7.35 -36.34 -2.51
C MET A 1 6.88 -35.85 -3.88
N THR A 2 5.67 -36.18 -4.34
CA THR A 2 5.12 -35.78 -5.65
C THR A 2 4.64 -34.31 -5.73
N GLU A 3 4.16 -33.74 -4.62
CA GLU A 3 3.65 -32.35 -4.62
C GLU A 3 4.75 -31.31 -4.82
N ILE A 4 5.93 -31.52 -4.23
CA ILE A 4 7.07 -30.58 -4.34
C ILE A 4 7.54 -30.50 -5.79
N THR A 5 7.64 -31.65 -6.45
CA THR A 5 8.08 -31.73 -7.85
C THR A 5 7.07 -31.08 -8.80
N ASP A 6 5.77 -31.14 -8.49
CA ASP A 6 4.73 -30.45 -9.26
C ASP A 6 4.82 -28.92 -9.08
N SER A 7 5.00 -28.43 -7.84
CA SER A 7 5.17 -27.00 -7.57
C SER A 7 6.43 -26.41 -8.23
N ILE A 8 7.55 -27.15 -8.24
CA ILE A 8 8.78 -26.75 -8.93
C ILE A 8 8.55 -26.68 -10.45
N ALA A 9 7.93 -27.69 -11.05
CA ALA A 9 7.63 -27.71 -12.48
C ALA A 9 6.71 -26.55 -12.90
N ARG A 10 5.71 -26.22 -12.08
CA ARG A 10 4.82 -25.06 -12.31
C ARG A 10 5.58 -23.73 -12.24
N LEU A 11 6.47 -23.58 -11.26
CA LEU A 11 7.31 -22.38 -11.12
C LEU A 11 8.22 -22.23 -12.35
N GLU A 12 8.79 -23.33 -12.84
CA GLU A 12 9.63 -23.35 -14.05
C GLU A 12 8.87 -22.85 -15.28
N VAL A 13 7.69 -23.40 -15.53
CA VAL A 13 6.85 -22.99 -16.65
C VAL A 13 6.52 -21.51 -16.56
N LEU A 14 6.17 -20.99 -15.38
CA LEU A 14 5.86 -19.57 -15.22
C LEU A 14 7.07 -18.68 -15.49
N VAL A 15 8.25 -19.02 -14.95
CA VAL A 15 9.47 -18.22 -15.15
C VAL A 15 9.88 -18.21 -16.63
N GLU A 16 9.81 -19.34 -17.32
CA GLU A 16 10.12 -19.45 -18.74
C GLU A 16 9.13 -18.66 -19.60
N ARG A 17 7.82 -18.80 -19.34
CA ARG A 17 6.79 -18.04 -20.06
C ARG A 17 6.91 -16.54 -19.86
N ILE A 18 7.21 -16.07 -18.65
CA ILE A 18 7.42 -14.64 -18.37
C ILE A 18 8.66 -14.13 -19.11
N ARG A 19 9.73 -14.93 -19.19
CA ARG A 19 10.94 -14.56 -19.96
C ARG A 19 10.64 -14.39 -21.44
N ASP A 20 9.89 -15.33 -22.01
CA ASP A 20 9.57 -15.32 -23.45
C ASP A 20 8.56 -14.20 -23.79
N TRP A 21 7.84 -13.69 -22.79
CA TRP A 21 6.91 -12.58 -22.95
C TRP A 21 7.65 -11.23 -23.05
N THR A 22 7.99 -10.87 -24.28
CA THR A 22 8.56 -9.58 -24.67
C THR A 22 7.52 -8.46 -24.46
N GLY A 23 7.59 -7.78 -23.32
CA GLY A 23 6.79 -6.59 -23.03
C GLY A 23 6.23 -6.54 -21.60
N LEU A 24 5.94 -7.69 -20.99
CA LEU A 24 5.42 -7.75 -19.62
C LEU A 24 6.51 -7.88 -18.55
N GLY A 25 7.70 -8.40 -18.91
CA GLY A 25 8.83 -8.52 -17.99
C GLY A 25 9.34 -7.18 -17.44
N THR A 26 9.14 -6.09 -18.18
CA THR A 26 9.37 -4.69 -17.75
C THR A 26 8.18 -4.08 -17.00
N LEU A 27 6.99 -4.69 -17.10
CA LEU A 27 5.76 -4.24 -16.42
C LEU A 27 5.52 -4.95 -15.10
N LEU A 28 6.16 -6.11 -14.90
CA LEU A 28 6.37 -6.60 -13.54
C LEU A 28 6.95 -5.41 -12.78
N PRO A 29 6.31 -5.01 -11.66
CA PRO A 29 6.78 -3.87 -10.90
C PRO A 29 8.29 -4.06 -10.64
N PHE A 30 8.99 -2.98 -10.29
CA PHE A 30 10.14 -3.12 -9.38
C PHE A 30 9.62 -3.71 -8.07
N SER A 31 9.14 -4.95 -8.12
CA SER A 31 8.62 -5.70 -7.02
C SER A 31 9.81 -5.95 -6.10
N SER A 32 9.51 -6.29 -4.86
CA SER A 32 10.56 -6.61 -3.89
C SER A 32 11.48 -7.76 -4.36
N VAL A 33 11.06 -8.56 -5.37
CA VAL A 33 11.79 -9.72 -5.84
C VAL A 33 11.90 -9.71 -7.37
N PRO A 34 13.10 -9.49 -7.94
CA PRO A 34 13.31 -9.51 -9.37
C PRO A 34 13.16 -10.92 -9.95
N LEU A 35 12.81 -11.03 -11.24
CA LEU A 35 12.67 -12.32 -11.94
C LEU A 35 13.95 -13.17 -11.90
N SER A 36 15.12 -12.53 -11.83
CA SER A 36 16.41 -13.21 -11.66
C SER A 36 16.50 -14.00 -10.35
N SER A 37 15.93 -13.49 -9.26
CA SER A 37 15.87 -14.18 -7.97
C SER A 37 15.04 -15.46 -8.06
N TYR A 38 13.90 -15.43 -8.76
CA TYR A 38 13.09 -16.63 -8.99
C TYR A 38 13.85 -17.71 -9.77
N LYS A 39 14.70 -17.34 -10.73
CA LYS A 39 15.58 -18.30 -11.44
C LYS A 39 16.60 -18.94 -10.49
N SER A 40 17.23 -18.13 -9.64
CA SER A 40 18.20 -18.63 -8.65
C SER A 40 17.53 -19.55 -7.62
N TRP A 41 16.36 -19.19 -7.12
CA TRP A 41 15.60 -20.01 -6.17
C TRP A 41 15.09 -21.32 -6.80
N LEU A 42 14.70 -21.29 -8.07
CA LEU A 42 14.34 -22.49 -8.81
C LEU A 42 15.54 -23.42 -8.99
N HIS A 43 16.72 -22.87 -9.27
CA HIS A 43 17.96 -23.65 -9.34
C HIS A 43 18.30 -24.29 -7.98
N GLN A 44 18.08 -23.56 -6.88
CA GLN A 44 18.24 -24.10 -5.53
C GLN A 44 17.22 -25.21 -5.24
N ALA A 45 15.94 -25.01 -5.56
CA ALA A 45 14.88 -26.00 -5.37
C ALA A 45 15.11 -27.33 -6.10
N LYS A 46 15.83 -27.30 -7.23
CA LYS A 46 16.17 -28.52 -7.98
C LYS A 46 17.32 -29.30 -7.37
N ASN A 47 18.25 -28.62 -6.70
CA ASN A 47 19.51 -29.20 -6.24
C ASN A 47 19.54 -29.45 -4.72
N ASP A 48 18.70 -28.75 -3.96
CA ASP A 48 18.69 -28.81 -2.49
C ASP A 48 17.43 -29.55 -1.97
N PRO A 49 17.59 -30.76 -1.40
CA PRO A 49 16.48 -31.54 -0.85
C PRO A 49 15.97 -31.01 0.51
N SER A 50 16.62 -30.01 1.11
CA SER A 50 16.18 -29.42 2.38
C SER A 50 15.02 -28.43 2.24
N LEU A 51 14.70 -28.04 1.00
CA LEU A 51 13.64 -27.07 0.73
C LEU A 51 12.25 -27.68 0.91
N SER A 52 11.46 -27.02 1.75
CA SER A 52 10.07 -27.41 2.02
C SER A 52 9.15 -27.08 0.84
N SER A 53 8.11 -27.89 0.66
CA SER A 53 7.07 -27.66 -0.36
C SER A 53 6.39 -26.30 -0.18
N THR A 54 6.13 -25.94 1.08
CA THR A 54 5.47 -24.70 1.48
C THR A 54 6.25 -23.46 1.04
N GLN A 55 7.59 -23.53 1.03
CA GLN A 55 8.44 -22.44 0.57
C GLN A 55 8.36 -22.24 -0.95
N VAL A 56 8.36 -23.33 -1.72
CA VAL A 56 8.18 -23.28 -3.18
C VAL A 56 6.78 -22.76 -3.53
N ASP A 57 5.76 -23.18 -2.80
CA ASP A 57 4.39 -22.67 -2.97
C ASP A 57 4.26 -21.19 -2.65
N ALA A 58 4.98 -20.71 -1.64
CA ALA A 58 5.03 -19.28 -1.32
C ALA A 58 5.68 -18.47 -2.45
N TRP A 59 6.77 -18.96 -3.03
CA TRP A 59 7.41 -18.34 -4.20
C TRP A 59 6.47 -18.33 -5.40
N LEU A 60 5.80 -19.45 -5.67
CA LEU A 60 4.82 -19.59 -6.74
C LEU A 60 3.65 -18.59 -6.57
N THR A 61 3.13 -18.48 -5.36
CA THR A 61 2.02 -17.56 -5.02
C THR A 61 2.45 -16.10 -5.18
N SER A 62 3.67 -15.76 -4.73
CA SER A 62 4.24 -14.43 -4.92
C SER A 62 4.37 -14.08 -6.40
N LEU A 63 4.93 -14.99 -7.21
CA LEU A 63 5.10 -14.76 -8.65
C LEU A 63 3.75 -14.60 -9.37
N LYS A 64 2.76 -15.46 -9.04
CA LYS A 64 1.39 -15.34 -9.57
C LYS A 64 0.73 -14.01 -9.21
N THR A 65 0.93 -13.54 -7.98
CA THR A 65 0.39 -12.26 -7.52
C THR A 65 1.00 -11.10 -8.31
N GLN A 66 2.32 -11.11 -8.51
CA GLN A 66 2.99 -10.10 -9.32
C GLN A 66 2.52 -10.11 -10.78
N LEU A 67 2.32 -11.30 -11.35
CA LEU A 67 1.78 -11.45 -12.70
C LEU A 67 0.35 -10.90 -12.80
N TYR A 68 -0.51 -11.23 -11.84
CA TYR A 68 -1.89 -10.72 -11.79
C TYR A 68 -1.91 -9.18 -11.76
N GLN A 69 -1.08 -8.57 -10.89
CA GLN A 69 -0.95 -7.12 -10.83
C GLN A 69 -0.48 -6.50 -12.15
N ALA A 70 0.50 -7.11 -12.81
CA ALA A 70 0.99 -6.64 -14.10
C ALA A 70 -0.08 -6.73 -15.19
N THR A 71 -0.84 -7.83 -15.25
CA THR A 71 -1.97 -7.99 -16.17
C THR A 71 -3.06 -6.95 -15.91
N THR A 72 -3.43 -6.73 -14.64
CA THR A 72 -4.42 -5.71 -14.28
C THR A 72 -3.98 -4.31 -14.72
N ARG A 73 -2.70 -3.96 -14.57
CA ARG A 73 -2.15 -2.68 -15.06
C ARG A 73 -2.23 -2.58 -16.58
N TYR A 74 -1.91 -3.66 -17.28
CA TYR A 74 -2.03 -3.72 -18.74
C TYR A 74 -3.49 -3.54 -19.18
N ASP A 75 -4.43 -4.22 -18.52
CA ASP A 75 -5.87 -4.08 -18.82
C ASP A 75 -6.36 -2.65 -18.59
N PHE A 76 -5.90 -2.00 -17.52
CA PHE A 76 -6.18 -0.57 -17.31
C PHE A 76 -5.55 0.31 -18.38
N ALA A 77 -4.29 0.09 -18.72
CA ALA A 77 -3.62 0.86 -19.78
C ALA A 77 -4.35 0.71 -21.13
N LYS A 78 -4.83 -0.50 -21.44
CA LYS A 78 -5.65 -0.77 -22.61
C LYS A 78 -6.99 -0.05 -22.54
N LEU A 79 -7.71 -0.14 -21.42
CA LEU A 79 -8.98 0.56 -21.22
C LEU A 79 -8.82 2.09 -21.38
N PHE A 80 -7.74 2.66 -20.85
CA PHE A 80 -7.43 4.08 -21.02
C PHE A 80 -7.09 4.42 -22.47
N GLY A 81 -6.35 3.55 -23.16
CA GLY A 81 -6.05 3.69 -24.58
C GLY A 81 -7.32 3.67 -25.44
N ASP A 82 -8.20 2.70 -25.19
CA ASP A 82 -9.48 2.56 -25.90
C ASP A 82 -10.38 3.78 -25.63
N LEU A 83 -10.47 4.24 -24.38
CA LEU A 83 -11.24 5.43 -24.03
C LEU A 83 -10.66 6.71 -24.66
N LEU A 84 -9.33 6.83 -24.72
CA LEU A 84 -8.66 7.96 -25.37
C LEU A 84 -8.90 7.96 -26.88
N ASP A 85 -8.83 6.79 -27.51
CA ASP A 85 -9.12 6.61 -28.94
C ASP A 85 -10.59 6.94 -29.25
N GLU A 86 -11.54 6.51 -28.40
CA GLU A 86 -12.94 6.93 -28.47
C GLU A 86 -13.11 8.45 -28.28
N TRP A 87 -12.36 9.05 -27.36
CA TRP A 87 -12.42 10.48 -27.11
C TRP A 87 -11.89 11.28 -28.31
N LEU A 88 -10.80 10.85 -28.93
CA LEU A 88 -10.26 11.48 -30.14
C LEU A 88 -11.23 11.33 -31.33
N LYS A 89 -11.80 10.14 -31.53
CA LYS A 89 -12.84 9.91 -32.56
C LYS A 89 -14.13 10.69 -32.32
N SER A 90 -14.54 10.85 -31.06
CA SER A 90 -15.72 11.64 -30.69
C SER A 90 -15.49 13.15 -30.82
N SER A 91 -14.25 13.62 -30.60
CA SER A 91 -13.86 15.01 -30.87
C SER A 91 -13.94 15.35 -32.36
N ASP A 92 -13.50 14.44 -33.23
CA ASP A 92 -13.60 14.63 -34.69
C ASP A 92 -15.05 14.55 -35.22
N SER A 93 -15.94 13.84 -34.51
CA SER A 93 -17.35 13.70 -34.86
C SER A 93 -18.29 14.72 -34.20
N LEU A 94 -17.76 15.71 -33.46
CA LEU A 94 -18.52 16.91 -33.10
C LEU A 94 -18.90 17.76 -34.33
N ASN A 95 -18.34 17.43 -35.49
CA ASN A 95 -18.97 17.74 -36.77
C ASN A 95 -19.85 16.55 -37.19
N ILE A 96 -21.17 16.78 -37.27
CA ILE A 96 -22.23 15.91 -37.83
C ILE A 96 -23.11 15.15 -36.80
N ARG A 97 -24.07 15.90 -36.23
CA ARG A 97 -25.53 15.70 -36.35
C ARG A 97 -26.23 14.34 -36.02
N SER A 98 -25.63 13.35 -35.37
CA SER A 98 -26.39 12.12 -35.03
C SER A 98 -26.00 11.44 -33.70
N LEU A 99 -26.81 11.64 -32.65
CA LEU A 99 -27.50 10.56 -31.88
C LEU A 99 -28.19 11.12 -30.60
N PRO A 100 -29.53 11.21 -30.57
CA PRO A 100 -30.29 11.56 -29.36
C PRO A 100 -30.16 10.53 -28.22
N LYS A 101 -29.85 9.26 -28.57
CA LYS A 101 -29.89 8.11 -27.66
C LYS A 101 -28.63 7.95 -26.78
N ILE A 102 -27.47 8.39 -27.27
CA ILE A 102 -26.23 8.40 -26.47
C ILE A 102 -26.28 9.55 -25.46
N ARG A 103 -26.82 10.71 -25.85
CA ARG A 103 -26.97 11.87 -24.98
C ARG A 103 -27.88 11.60 -23.78
N SER A 104 -28.97 10.85 -23.97
CA SER A 104 -29.88 10.48 -22.89
C SER A 104 -29.26 9.48 -21.90
N GLN A 105 -28.50 8.47 -22.37
CA GLN A 105 -27.76 7.57 -21.49
C GLN A 105 -26.64 8.28 -20.73
N LEU A 106 -25.94 9.21 -21.38
CA LEU A 106 -24.90 10.01 -20.73
C LEU A 106 -25.48 10.93 -19.65
N MET A 107 -26.62 11.58 -19.92
CA MET A 107 -27.33 12.38 -18.92
C MET A 107 -27.80 11.53 -17.73
N LEU A 108 -28.36 10.34 -17.96
CA LEU A 108 -28.76 9.43 -16.88
C LEU A 108 -27.57 9.00 -16.01
N LYS A 109 -26.42 8.66 -16.63
CA LYS A 109 -25.20 8.34 -15.88
C LYS A 109 -24.68 9.53 -15.08
N GLN A 110 -24.73 10.75 -15.63
CA GLN A 110 -24.31 11.94 -14.91
C GLN A 110 -25.25 12.26 -13.74
N MET A 111 -26.57 12.10 -13.93
CA MET A 111 -27.56 12.30 -12.89
C MET A 111 -27.41 11.29 -11.74
N LEU A 112 -27.16 10.01 -12.06
CA LEU A 112 -26.88 8.97 -11.05
C LEU A 112 -25.63 9.30 -10.24
N LYS A 113 -24.53 9.70 -10.91
CA LYS A 113 -23.31 10.13 -10.23
C LYS A 113 -23.53 11.34 -9.34
N TRP A 114 -24.37 12.29 -9.76
CA TRP A 114 -24.68 13.46 -8.95
C TRP A 114 -25.49 13.08 -7.71
N LEU A 115 -26.48 12.20 -7.84
CA LEU A 115 -27.28 11.69 -6.73
C LEU A 115 -26.44 10.90 -5.71
N GLU A 116 -25.51 10.08 -6.19
CA GLU A 116 -24.58 9.34 -5.34
C GLU A 116 -23.67 10.28 -4.55
N ARG A 117 -23.14 11.33 -5.21
CA ARG A 117 -22.33 12.36 -4.53
C ARG A 117 -23.14 13.13 -3.50
N GLN A 118 -24.40 13.45 -3.78
CA GLN A 118 -25.28 14.10 -2.80
C GLN A 118 -25.47 13.22 -1.57
N ARG A 119 -25.77 11.93 -1.75
CA ARG A 119 -25.93 10.99 -0.63
C ARG A 119 -24.66 10.84 0.22
N ILE A 120 -23.50 10.77 -0.43
CA ILE A 120 -22.21 10.73 0.27
C ILE A 120 -21.96 12.06 0.99
N SER A 121 -22.29 13.17 0.35
CA SER A 121 -22.16 14.51 0.94
C SER A 121 -23.05 14.65 2.17
N GLU A 122 -24.31 14.25 2.10
CA GLU A 122 -25.23 14.24 3.24
C GLU A 122 -24.68 13.36 4.37
N LEU A 123 -24.21 12.15 4.06
CA LEU A 123 -23.66 11.24 5.07
C LEU A 123 -22.39 11.79 5.76
N ILE A 124 -21.52 12.48 5.02
CA ILE A 124 -20.24 12.98 5.53
C ILE A 124 -20.39 14.34 6.21
N PHE A 125 -21.22 15.22 5.66
CA PHE A 125 -21.30 16.63 6.06
C PHE A 125 -22.52 16.98 6.91
N GLU A 126 -23.57 16.15 6.94
CA GLU A 126 -24.61 16.33 7.95
C GLU A 126 -24.14 15.74 9.28
N ALA A 127 -23.93 16.64 10.24
CA ALA A 127 -23.61 16.28 11.60
C ALA A 127 -24.75 15.45 12.20
N LYS A 128 -24.51 14.15 12.38
CA LYS A 128 -25.46 13.25 13.03
C LYS A 128 -25.79 13.78 14.42
N PRO A 129 -27.09 13.92 14.79
CA PRO A 129 -27.46 14.35 16.13
C PRO A 129 -26.98 13.30 17.12
N THR A 130 -25.87 13.60 17.76
CA THR A 130 -25.22 12.73 18.73
C THR A 130 -25.50 13.32 20.09
N ASP A 131 -26.05 12.50 20.99
CA ASP A 131 -26.35 12.91 22.36
C ASP A 131 -25.02 13.09 23.11
N THR A 132 -24.51 14.32 23.06
CA THR A 132 -23.26 14.71 23.71
C THR A 132 -23.35 14.54 25.23
N ALA A 133 -24.54 14.72 25.82
CA ALA A 133 -24.73 14.58 27.27
C ALA A 133 -24.65 13.10 27.71
N ALA A 134 -25.24 12.19 26.95
CA ALA A 134 -25.11 10.75 27.21
C ALA A 134 -23.67 10.26 27.04
N ILE A 135 -22.96 10.75 26.02
CA ILE A 135 -21.55 10.39 25.79
C ILE A 135 -20.66 10.93 26.90
N THR A 136 -20.82 12.19 27.31
CA THR A 136 -20.00 12.76 28.40
C THR A 136 -20.27 12.04 29.71
N ALA A 137 -21.53 11.74 30.03
CA ALA A 137 -21.88 10.99 31.24
C ALA A 137 -21.28 9.57 31.23
N TYR A 138 -21.29 8.89 30.07
CA TYR A 138 -20.67 7.58 29.92
C TYR A 138 -19.15 7.63 30.11
N LEU A 139 -18.47 8.60 29.46
CA LEU A 139 -17.02 8.76 29.56
C LEU A 139 -16.60 9.18 30.96
N GLU A 140 -17.32 10.08 31.61
CA GLU A 140 -17.05 10.47 33.00
C GLU A 140 -17.18 9.28 33.95
N ASN A 141 -18.21 8.45 33.80
CA ASN A 141 -18.35 7.24 34.60
C ASN A 141 -17.22 6.23 34.33
N LEU A 142 -16.87 6.02 33.05
CA LEU A 142 -15.79 5.10 32.65
C LEU A 142 -14.42 5.53 33.20
N PHE A 143 -14.17 6.84 33.26
CA PHE A 143 -12.92 7.40 33.76
C PHE A 143 -12.95 7.81 35.23
N SER A 144 -14.07 7.59 35.94
CA SER A 144 -14.16 7.75 37.39
C SER A 144 -13.50 6.61 38.15
N GLU A 145 -13.22 5.48 37.49
CA GLU A 145 -12.48 4.36 38.08
C GLU A 145 -11.02 4.77 38.38
N PRO A 146 -10.47 4.50 39.58
CA PRO A 146 -9.16 4.99 40.00
C PRO A 146 -8.02 4.52 39.08
N HIS A 147 -8.13 3.34 38.49
CA HIS A 147 -7.14 2.81 37.54
C HIS A 147 -7.20 3.53 36.19
N ALA A 148 -8.41 3.85 35.71
CA ALA A 148 -8.62 4.56 34.45
C ALA A 148 -8.21 6.04 34.56
N ALA A 149 -8.50 6.69 35.70
CA ALA A 149 -8.07 8.04 36.01
C ALA A 149 -6.53 8.15 36.06
N ALA A 150 -5.85 7.20 36.71
CA ALA A 150 -4.40 7.17 36.76
C ALA A 150 -3.75 6.91 35.38
N ALA A 151 -4.35 6.05 34.54
CA ALA A 151 -3.87 5.85 33.18
C ALA A 151 -4.06 7.10 32.30
N LEU A 152 -5.17 7.82 32.48
CA LEU A 152 -5.42 9.07 31.76
C LEU A 152 -4.46 10.19 32.16
N THR A 153 -4.11 10.33 33.43
CA THR A 153 -3.12 11.35 33.85
C THR A 153 -1.76 11.05 33.26
N VAL A 154 -1.30 9.80 33.30
CA VAL A 154 -0.05 9.39 32.64
C VAL A 154 -0.08 9.67 31.14
N LEU A 155 -1.20 9.38 30.45
CA LEU A 155 -1.34 9.68 29.03
C LEU A 155 -1.28 11.20 28.76
N ARG A 156 -1.98 12.00 29.56
CA ARG A 156 -1.96 13.47 29.42
C ARG A 156 -0.56 14.03 29.66
N ASP A 157 0.14 13.53 30.66
CA ASP A 157 1.50 13.95 30.98
C ASP A 157 2.49 13.56 29.87
N THR A 158 2.36 12.37 29.29
CA THR A 158 3.22 11.93 28.18
C THR A 158 2.97 12.74 26.91
N ILE A 159 1.71 13.05 26.58
CA ILE A 159 1.37 13.91 25.45
C ILE A 159 1.88 15.33 25.68
N SER A 160 1.72 15.88 26.89
CA SER A 160 2.24 17.21 27.22
C SER A 160 3.77 17.25 27.13
N ALA A 161 4.46 16.25 27.69
CA ALA A 161 5.91 16.16 27.64
C ALA A 161 6.42 15.99 26.19
N PHE A 162 5.71 15.21 25.37
CA PHE A 162 6.00 15.08 23.95
C PHE A 162 5.80 16.40 23.19
N GLY A 163 4.70 17.10 23.44
CA GLY A 163 4.44 18.42 22.85
C GLY A 163 5.51 19.45 23.24
N ASP A 164 5.91 19.47 24.51
CA ASP A 164 7.01 20.32 24.97
C ASP A 164 8.34 19.94 24.34
N LYS A 165 8.60 18.64 24.12
CA LYS A 165 9.79 18.15 23.42
C LYS A 165 9.80 18.57 21.95
N LEU A 166 8.66 18.51 21.26
CA LEU A 166 8.55 19.01 19.89
C LEU A 166 8.75 20.53 19.83
N ARG A 167 8.17 21.28 20.77
CA ARG A 167 8.29 22.75 20.80
C ARG A 167 9.71 23.22 21.14
N LYS A 168 10.42 22.50 22.00
CA LYS A 168 11.80 22.81 22.41
C LYS A 168 12.86 22.15 21.52
N GLY A 169 12.47 21.16 20.72
CA GLY A 169 13.37 20.48 19.80
C GLY A 169 13.87 21.46 18.75
N THR A 170 15.18 21.67 18.70
CA THR A 170 15.83 22.34 17.58
C THR A 170 15.97 21.32 16.46
N VAL A 171 15.56 21.69 15.24
CA VAL A 171 15.68 20.81 14.07
C VAL A 171 17.15 20.81 13.64
N ASP A 172 17.81 19.67 13.73
CA ASP A 172 19.21 19.53 13.33
C ASP A 172 19.35 19.42 11.80
N ASN A 173 20.54 19.70 11.28
CA ASN A 173 20.84 19.60 9.85
C ASN A 173 20.59 18.19 9.30
N ASP A 174 20.77 17.15 10.12
CA ASP A 174 20.46 15.77 9.75
C ASP A 174 18.95 15.53 9.61
N ASP A 175 18.13 16.16 10.46
CA ASP A 175 16.67 16.10 10.37
C ASP A 175 16.17 16.86 9.14
N MET A 176 16.77 18.02 8.83
CA MET A 176 16.49 18.75 7.58
C MET A 176 16.89 17.95 6.34
N ARG A 177 18.06 17.28 6.36
CA ARG A 177 18.49 16.42 5.26
C ARG A 177 17.54 15.23 5.08
N ALA A 178 17.07 14.63 6.17
CA ALA A 178 16.08 13.57 6.13
C ALA A 178 14.74 14.06 5.56
N LEU A 179 14.28 15.25 5.96
CA LEU A 179 13.07 15.88 5.42
C LEU A 179 13.19 16.19 3.92
N ILE A 180 14.35 16.73 3.49
CA ILE A 180 14.63 17.00 2.07
C ILE A 180 14.61 15.69 1.29
N ASN A 181 15.28 14.64 1.78
CA ASN A 181 15.29 13.35 1.10
C ASN A 181 13.89 12.72 1.02
N LEU A 182 13.06 12.86 2.05
CA LEU A 182 11.66 12.41 2.02
C LEU A 182 10.83 13.18 0.98
N LEU A 183 11.02 14.50 0.89
CA LEU A 183 10.36 15.34 -0.11
C LEU A 183 10.80 15.00 -1.54
N VAL A 184 12.10 14.78 -1.76
CA VAL A 184 12.65 14.39 -3.06
C VAL A 184 12.15 13.02 -3.51
N ILE A 185 11.95 12.08 -2.57
CA ILE A 185 11.37 10.77 -2.89
C ILE A 185 9.87 10.87 -3.25
N TYR A 186 9.15 11.88 -2.76
CA TYR A 186 7.71 12.04 -2.98
C TYR A 186 7.34 12.94 -4.18
N PHE A 187 8.32 13.62 -4.80
CA PHE A 187 8.12 14.49 -5.96
C PHE A 187 8.98 14.03 -7.16
N PRO A 188 8.52 13.04 -7.96
CA PRO A 188 9.29 12.54 -9.08
C PRO A 188 8.98 13.37 -10.33
N GLU A 189 9.22 14.67 -10.32
CA GLU A 189 9.31 15.45 -11.57
C GLU A 189 10.39 16.53 -11.43
N HIS A 190 11.61 16.16 -11.81
CA HIS A 190 12.27 16.62 -13.04
C HIS A 190 13.67 16.00 -13.08
N GLY A 191 13.98 15.29 -14.17
CA GLY A 191 15.29 14.69 -14.38
C GLY A 191 16.38 15.74 -14.56
N SER A 192 17.60 15.43 -14.12
CA SER A 192 18.76 15.30 -15.01
C SER A 192 20.01 14.91 -14.23
N SER A 193 20.68 13.88 -14.76
CA SER A 193 22.14 13.70 -14.79
C SER A 193 22.92 13.40 -13.49
N SER A 194 23.32 12.13 -13.44
CA SER A 194 24.66 11.59 -13.14
C SER A 194 25.27 11.77 -11.74
N ASP A 195 25.62 10.60 -11.19
CA ASP A 195 26.57 10.35 -10.11
C ASP A 195 26.13 10.72 -8.68
N THR A 196 25.44 9.77 -8.03
CA THR A 196 25.70 9.52 -6.60
C THR A 196 25.55 8.05 -6.28
N GLN A 197 26.68 7.42 -5.97
CA GLN A 197 26.81 6.06 -5.45
C GLN A 197 25.77 5.80 -4.35
N LEU A 198 24.95 4.75 -4.52
CA LEU A 198 24.04 4.25 -3.50
C LEU A 198 24.84 3.75 -2.29
N THR A 199 24.85 4.50 -1.20
CA THR A 199 25.13 3.94 0.12
C THR A 199 23.86 3.29 0.66
N PRO A 200 23.87 1.98 1.03
CA PRO A 200 22.71 1.34 1.64
C PRO A 200 22.45 1.95 3.02
N LEU A 201 21.18 2.23 3.30
CA LEU A 201 20.71 2.69 4.60
C LEU A 201 21.13 1.69 5.68
N ARG A 202 22.20 2.02 6.42
CA ARG A 202 22.61 1.32 7.63
C ARG A 202 21.50 1.53 8.65
N ALA A 203 20.85 0.43 9.05
CA ALA A 203 19.88 0.41 10.13
C ALA A 203 20.47 1.14 11.35
N ARG A 204 19.79 2.19 11.82
CA ARG A 204 20.14 2.86 13.07
C ARG A 204 19.98 1.85 14.20
N ASN A 205 21.08 1.63 14.92
CA ASN A 205 21.15 0.84 16.14
C ASN A 205 20.35 1.60 17.22
N TYR A 206 19.14 1.14 17.54
CA TYR A 206 18.40 1.62 18.71
C TYR A 206 18.90 0.88 19.96
N SER A 207 20.14 1.11 20.36
CA SER A 207 20.75 0.48 21.54
C SER A 207 20.44 1.20 22.85
N ASN A 208 19.68 2.29 22.85
CA ASN A 208 19.43 3.12 24.05
C ASN A 208 17.95 3.27 24.42
N MET A 209 17.08 2.32 24.07
CA MET A 209 15.79 2.17 24.77
C MET A 209 15.99 1.22 25.95
N SER A 210 16.33 1.78 27.11
CA SER A 210 16.25 1.04 28.37
C SER A 210 14.80 0.66 28.64
N CYS A 211 14.47 -0.62 28.42
CA CYS A 211 13.25 -1.22 28.93
C CYS A 211 13.26 -1.18 30.47
N PRO A 212 12.19 -0.72 31.13
CA PRO A 212 12.01 -1.00 32.55
C PRO A 212 11.77 -2.50 32.71
N GLN A 213 12.69 -3.12 33.45
CA GLN A 213 12.71 -4.54 33.79
C GLN A 213 11.42 -4.99 34.50
N GLY A 214 10.92 -6.18 34.12
CA GLY A 214 10.27 -7.10 35.05
C GLY A 214 8.81 -7.47 34.78
N ARG A 215 8.57 -8.55 34.04
CA ARG A 215 7.81 -9.77 34.46
C ARG A 215 7.58 -10.72 33.26
N PRO A 216 7.45 -12.04 33.48
CA PRO A 216 7.51 -13.05 32.43
C PRO A 216 6.24 -13.10 31.58
N VAL A 217 6.42 -13.18 30.26
CA VAL A 217 5.37 -13.34 29.26
C VAL A 217 4.79 -14.76 29.37
N ARG A 218 3.53 -14.86 29.83
CA ARG A 218 2.71 -16.06 29.58
C ARG A 218 2.24 -16.00 28.12
N THR A 219 2.60 -17.01 27.35
CA THR A 219 2.03 -17.31 26.05
C THR A 219 0.56 -17.71 26.22
N TRP A 220 -0.36 -17.09 25.44
CA TRP A 220 -1.67 -17.68 25.18
C TRP A 220 -2.09 -17.53 23.72
N ILE A 221 -2.50 -18.69 23.22
CA ILE A 221 -2.96 -19.14 21.90
C ILE A 221 -4.27 -18.43 21.47
N PRO A 222 -4.47 -18.11 20.18
CA PRO A 222 -5.77 -17.65 19.71
C PRO A 222 -6.72 -18.82 19.47
N PHE A 223 -7.98 -18.67 19.91
CA PHE A 223 -9.13 -19.41 19.41
C PHE A 223 -9.52 -18.91 18.02
#